data_AF-A0A9P6BDR3-F1
#
_entry.id   AF-A0A9P6BDR3-F1
#
_cell.length_a   1.000
_cell.length_b   1.000
_cell.length_c   1.000
_cell.angle_alpha   90.00
_cell.angle_beta   90.00
_cell.angle_gamma   90.00
#
_symmetry.space_group_name_H-M   'P 1'
#
loop_
_entity.id
_entity.type
_entity.pdbx_description
1 polymer ?
#
loop_
_entity_poly.entity_id
_entity_poly.type
_entity_poly.pdbx_seq_one_letter_code
_entity_poly.pdbx_strand_id
1 'polypeptide(L)'
;MPAPDELIFLPINIFILNIILAIIKFILVSAVGAGFIIYSKYGGEYANSVRWIRNAGYLEMIRTIRNTRTRENVPGSVKWALVAGLLGTFVASVLDKGIAKFAEPTSKLDAPEIESRSIPQFAPATDHQMFLGWNVVVPSKVGVKDAMIKTLNGSMIIQYPAYKSQYEPVTSEYKLACTSYNIAFENQVIRNSAGCANVEFIISNSGAQTDPNRFFMTERSPNRWSIVMASSQSKGYSMFDTTLKAQFTLEGRYSADADMGCTIEENYRRRRAKDIINGVTVFPITATTKCLYDTGDIIPLAMTTMRYTFNSTVYKSEMIDAFFTNSSDKDLFAAMKDATEKQRYLPSSPGTQNITSTEVWAEIRADNTTIEILACGNGEPEYDGTTGGSYEQKSFECVYSVTSLLSITQPINADTTRYLEDNKLRNTEGTYMTLEYVMDVEYRGMTPVSLEKLKNDTATVAEYMGLLGFNFYAEHRLGILHISHKVYYVQAGIDVPFWVLVVVGVLTAISLCIWQMTNLMVGSPHNSSTYSIIRTRLEARSDTPVPNLMRFSLQPLMFEDVKLLPDQPMAFPEDIKSF
;
A
#
# COMPACT_ATOMS: atom_id res chain seq x y z
N MET A 1 -24.34 -23.59 -12.81
CA MET A 1 -23.45 -22.49 -12.42
C MET A 1 -22.04 -23.07 -12.34
N PRO A 2 -21.13 -22.77 -13.27
CA PRO A 2 -19.74 -23.22 -13.14
C PRO A 2 -19.07 -22.46 -11.98
N ALA A 3 -18.22 -23.16 -11.23
CA ALA A 3 -17.40 -22.62 -10.14
C ALA A 3 -16.49 -21.49 -10.65
N PRO A 4 -16.10 -20.53 -9.79
CA PRO A 4 -15.17 -19.46 -10.19
C PRO A 4 -13.90 -20.09 -10.75
N ASP A 5 -13.54 -19.71 -11.98
CA ASP A 5 -12.32 -20.13 -12.64
C ASP A 5 -11.12 -19.74 -11.76
N GLU A 6 -10.55 -20.69 -11.02
CA GLU A 6 -9.32 -20.48 -10.26
C GLU A 6 -8.18 -20.18 -11.25
N LEU A 7 -7.80 -18.90 -11.31
CA LEU A 7 -6.63 -18.42 -12.03
C LEU A 7 -5.38 -18.73 -11.22
N ILE A 8 -4.40 -19.38 -11.85
CA ILE A 8 -3.09 -19.63 -11.26
C ILE A 8 -2.09 -18.61 -11.80
N PHE A 9 -1.42 -17.92 -10.88
CA PHE A 9 -0.32 -17.03 -11.22
C PHE A 9 0.95 -17.85 -11.43
N LEU A 10 1.54 -17.71 -12.61
CA LEU A 10 2.84 -18.28 -12.92
C LEU A 10 3.86 -17.13 -13.01
N PRO A 11 4.90 -17.10 -12.16
CA PRO A 11 5.95 -16.08 -12.18
C PRO A 11 6.93 -16.33 -13.33
N ILE A 12 6.41 -16.47 -14.54
CA ILE A 12 7.17 -16.73 -15.76
C ILE A 12 6.92 -15.63 -16.77
N ASN A 13 7.97 -15.26 -17.51
CA ASN A 13 7.85 -14.34 -18.63
C ASN A 13 7.14 -15.05 -19.81
N ILE A 14 6.40 -14.29 -20.62
CA ILE A 14 5.77 -14.76 -21.85
C ILE A 14 6.74 -15.45 -22.81
N PHE A 15 8.03 -15.05 -22.78
CA PHE A 15 9.08 -15.74 -23.52
C PHE A 15 9.26 -17.20 -23.07
N ILE A 16 9.29 -17.44 -21.76
CA ILE A 16 9.43 -18.79 -21.18
C ILE A 16 8.17 -19.61 -21.48
N LEU A 17 6.99 -19.00 -21.35
CA LEU A 17 5.73 -19.65 -21.72
C LEU A 17 5.74 -20.11 -23.19
N ASN A 18 6.21 -19.27 -24.11
CA ASN A 18 6.33 -19.62 -25.53
C ASN A 18 7.30 -20.80 -25.77
N ILE A 19 8.41 -20.86 -25.02
CA ILE A 19 9.34 -22.01 -25.10
C ILE A 19 8.65 -23.29 -24.63
N ILE A 20 7.96 -23.26 -23.49
CA ILE A 20 7.22 -24.41 -22.95
C ILE A 20 6.17 -24.89 -23.96
N LEU A 21 5.39 -23.96 -24.52
CA LEU A 21 4.39 -24.26 -25.53
C LEU A 21 5.01 -24.85 -26.81
N ALA A 22 6.18 -24.37 -27.24
CA ALA A 22 6.91 -24.93 -28.38
C ALA A 22 7.35 -26.38 -28.13
N ILE A 23 7.84 -26.69 -26.92
CA ILE A 23 8.21 -28.07 -26.53
C ILE A 23 6.96 -28.97 -26.56
N ILE A 24 5.85 -28.51 -26.00
CA ILE A 24 4.58 -29.26 -26.00
C ILE A 24 4.10 -29.52 -27.44
N LYS A 25 4.18 -28.52 -28.31
CA LYS A 25 3.88 -28.70 -29.75
C LYS A 25 4.74 -29.77 -30.39
N PHE A 26 6.04 -29.75 -30.13
CA PHE A 26 6.96 -30.74 -30.68
C PHE A 26 6.60 -32.15 -30.21
N ILE A 27 6.27 -32.32 -28.93
CA ILE A 27 5.82 -33.60 -28.37
C ILE A 27 4.53 -34.07 -29.05
N LEU A 28 3.56 -33.17 -29.22
CA LEU A 28 2.25 -33.50 -29.79
C LEU A 28 2.37 -33.90 -31.28
N VAL A 29 3.18 -33.17 -32.06
CA VAL A 29 3.51 -33.53 -33.45
C VAL A 29 4.24 -34.86 -33.51
N SER A 30 5.16 -35.12 -32.58
CA SER A 30 5.90 -36.39 -32.49
C SER A 30 4.97 -37.56 -32.13
N ALA A 31 3.97 -37.35 -31.28
CA ALA A 31 3.00 -38.37 -30.92
C ALA A 31 2.03 -38.71 -32.06
N VAL A 32 1.55 -37.72 -32.81
CA VAL A 32 0.85 -37.97 -34.10
C VAL A 32 1.79 -38.74 -35.03
N GLY A 33 3.04 -38.30 -35.07
CA GLY A 33 4.19 -38.97 -35.67
C GLY A 33 4.19 -40.48 -35.45
N ALA A 34 4.21 -40.83 -34.17
CA ALA A 34 4.34 -42.16 -33.60
C ALA A 34 3.08 -43.01 -33.77
N GLY A 35 1.89 -42.43 -33.61
CA GLY A 35 0.61 -43.09 -33.88
C GLY A 35 0.48 -43.59 -35.31
N PHE A 36 0.99 -42.84 -36.30
CA PHE A 36 1.06 -43.31 -37.69
C PHE A 36 2.04 -44.46 -37.88
N ILE A 37 3.12 -44.53 -37.11
CA ILE A 37 4.07 -45.65 -37.18
C ILE A 37 3.39 -46.91 -36.65
N ILE A 38 2.68 -46.83 -35.52
CA ILE A 38 1.86 -47.93 -34.99
C ILE A 38 0.81 -48.34 -36.04
N TYR A 39 0.08 -47.39 -36.63
CA TYR A 39 -0.90 -47.68 -37.68
C TYR A 39 -0.24 -48.36 -38.89
N SER A 40 0.96 -47.94 -39.32
CA SER A 40 1.68 -48.58 -40.42
C SER A 40 2.13 -50.02 -40.11
N LYS A 41 2.38 -50.33 -38.83
CA LYS A 41 2.80 -51.66 -38.37
C LYS A 41 1.64 -52.67 -38.36
N TYR A 42 0.49 -52.23 -37.83
CA TYR A 42 -0.65 -53.11 -37.56
C TYR A 42 -1.81 -52.93 -38.55
N GLY A 43 -1.73 -51.93 -39.43
CA GLY A 43 -2.73 -51.68 -40.46
C GLY A 43 -2.56 -52.58 -41.69
N GLY A 44 -3.62 -52.67 -42.50
CA GLY A 44 -3.61 -53.46 -43.74
C GLY A 44 -2.70 -52.89 -44.85
N GLU A 45 -2.81 -53.44 -46.06
CA GLU A 45 -1.91 -53.21 -47.20
C GLU A 45 -1.57 -51.74 -47.51
N TYR A 46 -2.49 -50.81 -47.23
CA TYR A 46 -2.35 -49.37 -47.50
C TYR A 46 -1.72 -48.56 -46.36
N ALA A 47 -1.45 -49.16 -45.20
CA ALA A 47 -1.04 -48.43 -43.99
C ALA A 47 0.39 -47.84 -44.11
N ASN A 48 1.29 -48.52 -44.82
CA ASN A 48 2.61 -47.98 -45.16
C ASN A 48 2.52 -46.79 -46.12
N SER A 49 1.58 -46.83 -47.08
CA SER A 49 1.37 -45.73 -48.03
C SER A 49 0.96 -44.44 -47.31
N VAL A 50 0.14 -44.52 -46.26
CA VAL A 50 -0.24 -43.37 -45.42
C VAL A 50 0.99 -42.68 -44.80
N ARG A 51 1.96 -43.46 -44.32
CA ARG A 51 3.21 -42.93 -43.75
C ARG A 51 4.03 -42.17 -44.80
N TRP A 52 4.16 -42.74 -45.99
CA TRP A 52 4.90 -42.10 -47.10
C TRP A 52 4.22 -40.83 -47.60
N ILE A 53 2.89 -40.84 -47.72
CA ILE A 53 2.10 -39.67 -48.12
C ILE A 53 2.25 -38.54 -47.09
N ARG A 54 2.30 -38.86 -45.79
CA ARG A 54 2.57 -37.86 -44.75
C ARG A 54 3.98 -37.26 -44.87
N ASN A 55 4.99 -38.10 -45.10
CA ASN A 55 6.37 -37.64 -45.28
C ASN A 55 6.54 -36.79 -46.55
N ALA A 56 5.70 -36.99 -47.57
CA ALA A 56 5.64 -36.15 -48.75
C ALA A 56 4.96 -34.77 -48.52
N GLY A 57 4.33 -34.58 -47.36
CA GLY A 57 3.80 -33.29 -46.90
C GLY A 57 2.29 -33.11 -47.07
N TYR A 58 1.76 -32.01 -46.52
CA TYR A 58 0.32 -31.75 -46.43
C TYR A 58 -0.40 -31.66 -47.78
N LEU A 59 0.27 -31.11 -48.80
CA LEU A 59 -0.30 -31.01 -50.15
C LEU A 59 -0.58 -32.39 -50.73
N GLU A 60 0.30 -33.37 -50.51
CA GLU A 60 0.12 -34.74 -50.97
C GLU A 60 -0.95 -35.48 -50.16
N MET A 61 -1.06 -35.22 -48.86
CA MET A 61 -2.19 -35.73 -48.06
C MET A 61 -3.53 -35.22 -48.60
N ILE A 62 -3.65 -33.91 -48.89
CA ILE A 62 -4.89 -33.30 -49.40
C ILE A 62 -5.22 -33.78 -50.82
N ARG A 63 -4.22 -33.84 -51.71
CA ARG A 63 -4.38 -34.38 -53.08
C ARG A 63 -4.84 -35.83 -53.05
N THR A 64 -4.27 -36.65 -52.16
CA THR A 64 -4.68 -38.05 -51.99
C THR A 64 -6.12 -38.13 -51.49
N ILE A 65 -6.50 -37.37 -50.46
CA ILE A 65 -7.90 -37.36 -49.96
C ILE A 65 -8.88 -36.92 -51.05
N ARG A 66 -8.53 -35.90 -51.85
CA ARG A 66 -9.38 -35.40 -52.95
C ARG A 66 -9.51 -36.41 -54.08
N ASN A 67 -8.41 -37.01 -54.52
CA ASN A 67 -8.38 -37.95 -55.64
C ASN A 67 -8.98 -39.32 -55.28
N THR A 68 -8.93 -39.72 -54.01
CA THR A 68 -9.57 -40.94 -53.50
C THR A 68 -11.07 -40.80 -53.23
N ARG A 69 -11.61 -39.58 -53.30
CA ARG A 69 -13.07 -39.34 -53.30
C ARG A 69 -13.74 -39.81 -54.59
N THR A 70 -12.97 -39.89 -55.68
CA THR A 70 -13.41 -40.26 -57.04
C THR A 70 -13.06 -41.69 -57.46
N ARG A 71 -12.25 -42.43 -56.69
CA ARG A 71 -11.89 -43.84 -56.98
C ARG A 71 -12.39 -44.75 -55.85
N GLU A 72 -13.17 -45.78 -56.20
CA GLU A 72 -13.83 -46.72 -55.26
C GLU A 72 -12.87 -47.65 -54.49
N ASN A 73 -11.58 -47.70 -54.86
CA ASN A 73 -10.66 -48.74 -54.37
C ASN A 73 -9.79 -48.36 -53.15
N VAL A 74 -10.11 -47.30 -52.39
CA VAL A 74 -9.35 -46.95 -51.17
C VAL A 74 -10.19 -47.13 -49.91
N PRO A 75 -9.76 -47.99 -48.96
CA PRO A 75 -10.49 -48.25 -47.72
C PRO A 75 -10.78 -46.98 -46.91
N GLY A 76 -11.96 -46.90 -46.30
CA GLY A 76 -12.36 -45.76 -45.46
C GLY A 76 -11.40 -45.48 -44.29
N SER A 77 -10.78 -46.52 -43.71
CA SER A 77 -9.80 -46.40 -42.63
C SER A 77 -8.56 -45.58 -43.00
N VAL A 78 -8.09 -45.71 -44.25
CA VAL A 78 -6.94 -44.95 -44.80
C VAL A 78 -7.29 -43.47 -44.95
N LYS A 79 -8.51 -43.18 -45.40
CA LYS A 79 -9.03 -41.81 -45.52
C LYS A 79 -9.13 -41.14 -44.14
N TRP A 80 -9.70 -41.85 -43.16
CA TRP A 80 -9.79 -41.37 -41.78
C TRP A 80 -8.42 -41.17 -41.12
N ALA A 81 -7.45 -42.05 -41.37
CA ALA A 81 -6.09 -41.88 -40.87
C ALA A 81 -5.42 -40.61 -41.43
N LEU A 82 -5.53 -40.35 -42.74
CA LEU A 82 -4.99 -39.12 -43.35
C LEU A 82 -5.68 -37.85 -42.81
N VAL A 83 -7.01 -37.89 -42.64
CA VAL A 83 -7.78 -36.78 -42.04
C VAL A 83 -7.37 -36.55 -40.58
N ALA A 84 -7.22 -37.62 -39.79
CA ALA A 84 -6.78 -37.53 -38.41
C ALA A 84 -5.36 -36.94 -38.29
N GLY A 85 -4.45 -37.23 -39.22
CA GLY A 85 -3.13 -36.61 -39.26
C GLY A 85 -3.15 -35.13 -39.58
N LEU A 86 -3.97 -34.70 -40.54
CA LEU A 86 -4.19 -33.30 -40.85
C LEU A 86 -4.80 -32.54 -39.68
N LEU A 87 -5.81 -33.12 -39.02
CA LEU A 87 -6.43 -32.52 -37.84
C LEU A 87 -5.46 -32.45 -36.66
N GLY A 88 -4.71 -33.50 -36.37
CA GLY A 88 -3.76 -33.53 -35.26
C GLY A 88 -2.63 -32.49 -35.42
N THR A 89 -2.11 -32.34 -36.63
CA THR A 89 -1.10 -31.32 -36.95
C THR A 89 -1.67 -29.90 -36.96
N PHE A 90 -2.91 -29.73 -37.44
CA PHE A 90 -3.61 -28.45 -37.36
C PHE A 90 -3.86 -28.03 -35.91
N VAL A 91 -4.38 -28.92 -35.08
CA VAL A 91 -4.59 -28.69 -33.62
C VAL A 91 -3.27 -28.32 -32.96
N ALA A 92 -2.18 -29.03 -33.25
CA ALA A 92 -0.84 -28.69 -32.75
C ALA A 92 -0.41 -27.27 -33.19
N SER A 93 -0.78 -26.83 -34.40
CA SER A 93 -0.38 -25.52 -34.93
C SER A 93 -1.12 -24.34 -34.28
N VAL A 94 -2.36 -24.55 -33.80
CA VAL A 94 -3.21 -23.50 -33.20
C VAL A 94 -3.23 -23.52 -31.68
N LEU A 95 -2.70 -24.57 -31.04
CA LEU A 95 -2.75 -24.77 -29.60
C LEU A 95 -2.10 -23.62 -28.80
N ASP A 96 -0.97 -23.09 -29.28
CA ASP A 96 -0.31 -21.93 -28.67
C ASP A 96 -1.17 -20.67 -28.73
N LYS A 97 -1.80 -20.40 -29.87
CA LYS A 97 -2.67 -19.23 -30.05
C LYS A 97 -3.89 -19.32 -29.14
N GLY A 98 -4.41 -20.54 -28.95
CA GLY A 98 -5.46 -20.83 -28.01
C GLY A 98 -5.05 -20.52 -26.57
N ILE A 99 -3.93 -21.11 -26.11
CA ILE A 99 -3.44 -20.96 -24.74
C ILE A 99 -3.01 -19.51 -24.45
N ALA A 100 -2.33 -18.85 -25.41
CA ALA A 100 -1.94 -17.45 -25.28
C ALA A 100 -3.12 -16.49 -25.11
N LYS A 101 -4.31 -16.86 -25.58
CA LYS A 101 -5.54 -16.07 -25.38
C LYS A 101 -6.08 -16.16 -23.95
N PHE A 102 -5.79 -17.25 -23.26
CA PHE A 102 -6.18 -17.46 -21.86
C PHE A 102 -5.07 -17.06 -20.87
N ALA A 103 -3.89 -16.73 -21.38
CA ALA A 103 -2.75 -16.25 -20.62
C ALA A 103 -2.79 -14.73 -20.57
N GLU A 104 -3.22 -14.16 -19.45
CA GLU A 104 -3.24 -12.71 -19.27
C GLU A 104 -1.96 -12.27 -18.57
N PRO A 105 -1.17 -11.33 -19.13
CA PRO A 105 -0.05 -10.74 -18.42
C PRO A 105 -0.57 -9.99 -17.20
N THR A 106 -0.14 -10.41 -16.02
CA THR A 106 -0.53 -9.76 -14.77
C THR A 106 0.69 -9.51 -13.90
N SER A 107 0.49 -8.69 -12.88
CA SER A 107 1.49 -8.45 -11.86
C SER A 107 0.87 -8.67 -10.50
N LYS A 108 1.52 -9.49 -9.68
CA LYS A 108 1.13 -9.70 -8.28
C LYS A 108 2.22 -9.17 -7.36
N LEU A 109 1.79 -8.74 -6.18
CA LEU A 109 2.71 -8.36 -5.12
C LEU A 109 3.17 -9.63 -4.41
N ASP A 110 4.47 -9.74 -4.19
CA ASP A 110 5.05 -10.82 -3.40
C ASP A 110 4.63 -10.76 -1.93
N ALA A 111 4.92 -11.85 -1.22
CA ALA A 111 4.87 -11.85 0.22
C ALA A 111 5.78 -10.70 0.75
N PRO A 112 5.29 -9.89 1.70
CA PRO A 112 6.04 -8.75 2.18
C PRO A 112 7.30 -9.20 2.91
N GLU A 113 8.43 -8.60 2.56
CA GLU A 113 9.64 -8.68 3.35
C GLU A 113 9.71 -7.49 4.31
N ILE A 114 10.11 -7.71 5.56
CA ILE A 114 10.29 -6.62 6.51
C ILE A 114 11.71 -6.10 6.38
N GLU A 115 11.86 -4.82 6.05
CA GLU A 115 13.13 -4.13 5.95
C GLU A 115 13.16 -2.96 6.93
N SER A 116 14.11 -2.98 7.86
CA SER A 116 14.39 -1.86 8.77
C SER A 116 15.46 -0.96 8.17
N ARG A 117 15.18 0.34 8.08
CA ARG A 117 16.09 1.33 7.51
C ARG A 117 16.38 2.44 8.52
N SER A 118 17.67 2.78 8.63
CA SER A 118 18.17 3.94 9.36
C SER A 118 18.50 5.03 8.35
N ILE A 119 17.68 6.06 8.29
CA ILE A 119 17.74 7.11 7.28
C ILE A 119 18.39 8.35 7.91
N PRO A 120 19.49 8.86 7.36
CA PRO A 120 20.05 10.14 7.80
C PRO A 120 19.03 11.27 7.60
N GLN A 121 18.77 12.04 8.65
CA GLN A 121 17.90 13.18 8.66
C GLN A 121 18.66 14.41 9.13
N PHE A 122 18.39 15.54 8.49
CA PHE A 122 18.89 16.81 8.98
C PHE A 122 17.97 17.30 10.10
N ALA A 123 18.50 17.36 11.32
CA ALA A 123 17.90 18.05 12.45
C ALA A 123 18.54 19.45 12.56
N PRO A 124 17.83 20.54 12.19
CA PRO A 124 18.30 21.87 12.51
C PRO A 124 18.43 22.01 14.04
N ALA A 125 19.48 22.69 14.49
CA ALA A 125 19.64 23.07 15.89
C ALA A 125 18.65 24.18 16.24
N THR A 126 17.37 23.83 16.36
CA THR A 126 16.28 24.67 16.85
C THR A 126 15.74 24.08 18.15
N ASP A 127 15.02 24.89 18.93
CA ASP A 127 14.39 24.46 20.20
C ASP A 127 13.48 23.23 20.01
N HIS A 128 12.98 23.02 18.79
CA HIS A 128 12.29 21.81 18.35
C HIS A 128 13.15 21.12 17.30
N GLN A 129 13.67 19.92 17.60
CA GLN A 129 14.32 19.10 16.61
C GLN A 129 13.24 18.46 15.71
N MET A 130 12.97 19.10 14.58
CA MET A 130 12.10 18.57 13.52
C MET A 130 12.94 18.17 12.33
N PHE A 131 12.74 16.97 11.80
CA PHE A 131 13.39 16.57 10.57
C PHE A 131 12.79 17.31 9.35
N LEU A 132 13.63 17.66 8.37
CA LEU A 132 13.19 18.29 7.14
C LEU A 132 12.21 17.37 6.37
N GLY A 133 11.08 17.93 5.89
CA GLY A 133 10.09 17.20 5.10
C GLY A 133 8.94 16.56 5.90
N TRP A 134 8.86 16.82 7.21
CA TRP A 134 7.87 16.26 8.13
C TRP A 134 6.64 17.12 8.34
N ASN A 135 6.36 17.99 7.36
CA ASN A 135 5.14 18.78 7.30
C ASN A 135 4.21 18.11 6.29
N VAL A 136 3.15 17.49 6.79
CA VAL A 136 2.17 16.77 5.98
C VAL A 136 1.02 17.71 5.66
N VAL A 137 0.77 17.92 4.38
CA VAL A 137 -0.44 18.63 3.96
C VAL A 137 -1.59 17.63 3.96
N VAL A 138 -2.66 17.91 4.70
CA VAL A 138 -3.89 17.09 4.76
C VAL A 138 -4.98 17.78 3.95
N PRO A 139 -5.27 17.30 2.72
CA PRO A 139 -6.41 17.79 1.96
C PRO A 139 -7.73 17.50 2.69
N SER A 140 -8.68 18.42 2.59
CA SER A 140 -10.07 18.31 3.09
C SER A 140 -10.74 16.92 2.93
N LYS A 141 -10.49 16.23 1.80
CA LYS A 141 -11.12 14.95 1.41
C LYS A 141 -10.27 13.71 1.72
N VAL A 142 -9.04 13.88 2.18
CA VAL A 142 -8.13 12.77 2.49
C VAL A 142 -8.10 12.58 4.00
N GLY A 143 -8.18 11.32 4.45
CA GLY A 143 -8.04 11.00 5.86
C GLY A 143 -6.64 11.29 6.37
N VAL A 144 -6.51 11.75 7.62
CA VAL A 144 -5.21 12.10 8.21
C VAL A 144 -4.24 10.92 8.20
N LYS A 145 -4.73 9.70 8.45
CA LYS A 145 -3.96 8.47 8.40
C LYS A 145 -3.37 8.20 7.01
N ASP A 146 -4.16 8.37 5.96
CA ASP A 146 -3.70 8.14 4.58
C ASP A 146 -2.64 9.16 4.19
N ALA A 147 -2.77 10.41 4.64
CA ALA A 147 -1.78 11.46 4.44
C ALA A 147 -0.46 11.14 5.17
N MET A 148 -0.52 10.60 6.38
CA MET A 148 0.66 10.11 7.12
C MET A 148 1.31 8.94 6.40
N ILE A 149 0.55 7.90 6.03
CA ILE A 149 1.06 6.73 5.29
C ILE A 149 1.76 7.18 4.01
N LYS A 150 1.14 8.07 3.23
CA LYS A 150 1.71 8.61 2.00
C LYS A 150 3.02 9.35 2.24
N THR A 151 3.11 10.11 3.33
CA THR A 151 4.34 10.82 3.71
C THR A 151 5.45 9.86 4.08
N LEU A 152 5.15 8.86 4.93
CA LEU A 152 6.10 7.84 5.37
C LEU A 152 6.61 6.99 4.20
N ASN A 153 5.76 6.73 3.22
CA ASN A 153 6.11 6.04 1.97
C ASN A 153 6.71 6.96 0.89
N GLY A 154 6.87 8.26 1.18
CA GLY A 154 7.33 9.26 0.23
C GLY A 154 8.82 9.16 -0.08
N SER A 155 9.22 9.70 -1.22
CA SER A 155 10.63 9.74 -1.65
C SER A 155 11.54 10.59 -0.75
N MET A 156 10.97 11.42 0.12
CA MET A 156 11.73 12.18 1.12
C MET A 156 12.29 11.28 2.23
N ILE A 157 11.57 10.20 2.56
CA ILE A 157 11.98 9.20 3.55
C ILE A 157 12.69 8.06 2.83
N ILE A 158 12.12 7.54 1.75
CA ILE A 158 12.70 6.47 0.95
C ILE A 158 13.48 7.07 -0.23
N GLN A 159 14.72 7.49 0.03
CA GLN A 159 15.55 8.19 -0.96
C GLN A 159 15.92 7.33 -2.19
N TYR A 160 15.93 5.99 -2.03
CA TYR A 160 16.22 5.04 -3.10
C TYR A 160 15.26 3.84 -2.98
N PRO A 161 14.02 3.97 -3.50
CA PRO A 161 13.10 2.84 -3.56
C PRO A 161 13.67 1.79 -4.52
N ALA A 162 13.57 0.52 -4.14
CA ALA A 162 13.94 -0.57 -5.03
C ALA A 162 13.07 -0.55 -6.30
N TYR A 163 13.62 -1.04 -7.40
CA TYR A 163 12.89 -1.04 -8.67
C TYR A 163 11.61 -1.88 -8.56
N LYS A 164 10.45 -1.28 -8.88
CA LYS A 164 9.13 -1.91 -8.78
C LYS A 164 8.80 -2.46 -7.38
N SER A 165 9.22 -1.77 -6.32
CA SER A 165 8.76 -2.07 -4.97
C SER A 165 7.65 -1.11 -4.52
N GLN A 166 6.81 -1.61 -3.63
CA GLN A 166 5.88 -0.81 -2.84
C GLN A 166 6.26 -0.94 -1.37
N TYR A 167 6.17 0.16 -0.64
CA TYR A 167 6.52 0.22 0.77
C TYR A 167 5.27 0.50 1.59
N GLU A 168 5.18 -0.12 2.76
CA GLU A 168 4.15 0.15 3.75
C GLU A 168 4.80 0.16 5.15
N PRO A 169 4.58 1.17 6.01
CA PRO A 169 5.17 1.20 7.34
C PRO A 169 4.67 0.02 8.17
N VAL A 170 5.56 -0.64 8.91
CA VAL A 170 5.19 -1.75 9.78
C VAL A 170 4.44 -1.21 11.00
N THR A 171 3.21 -1.68 11.19
CA THR A 171 2.42 -1.45 12.39
C THR A 171 2.39 -2.71 13.26
N SER A 172 2.42 -2.56 14.57
CA SER A 172 2.19 -3.67 15.51
C SER A 172 1.08 -3.32 16.50
N GLU A 173 0.34 -4.32 16.93
CA GLU A 173 -0.68 -4.16 17.97
C GLU A 173 -0.03 -3.76 19.31
N TYR A 174 -0.73 -2.94 20.09
CA TYR A 174 -0.26 -2.46 21.39
C TYR A 174 -1.34 -2.65 22.46
N LYS A 175 -0.92 -2.58 23.72
CA LYS A 175 -1.84 -2.56 24.88
C LYS A 175 -1.78 -1.20 25.56
N LEU A 176 -2.94 -0.65 25.92
CA LEU A 176 -3.03 0.57 26.71
C LEU A 176 -2.48 0.32 28.12
N ALA A 177 -1.47 1.08 28.51
CA ALA A 177 -0.86 1.03 29.83
C ALA A 177 -1.53 1.99 30.83
N CYS A 178 -2.07 3.09 30.34
CA CYS A 178 -2.78 4.08 31.15
C CYS A 178 -4.00 4.63 30.40
N THR A 179 -5.12 4.75 31.10
CA THR A 179 -6.39 5.29 30.59
C THR A 179 -6.93 6.44 31.43
N SER A 180 -6.28 6.76 32.55
CA SER A 180 -6.72 7.79 33.51
C SER A 180 -5.56 8.71 33.86
N TYR A 181 -5.78 10.02 33.70
CA TYR A 181 -4.75 11.04 33.83
C TYR A 181 -5.13 12.07 34.89
N ASN A 182 -4.15 12.51 35.68
CA ASN A 182 -4.27 13.74 36.45
C ASN A 182 -3.97 14.91 35.52
N ILE A 183 -4.75 15.99 35.65
CA ILE A 183 -4.67 17.12 34.74
C ILE A 183 -4.31 18.36 35.57
N ALA A 184 -3.26 19.05 35.13
CA ALA A 184 -2.84 20.33 35.65
C ALA A 184 -2.82 21.37 34.53
N PHE A 185 -2.98 22.63 34.90
CA PHE A 185 -2.90 23.77 34.00
C PHE A 185 -2.20 24.91 34.73
N GLU A 186 -1.14 25.48 34.16
CA GLU A 186 -0.34 26.54 34.78
C GLU A 186 0.13 26.17 36.21
N ASN A 187 0.68 24.96 36.39
CA ASN A 187 1.07 24.38 37.68
C ASN A 187 -0.07 24.18 38.72
N GLN A 188 -1.34 24.43 38.36
CA GLN A 188 -2.49 24.20 39.23
C GLN A 188 -3.16 22.87 38.88
N VAL A 189 -3.33 21.99 39.86
CA VAL A 189 -3.99 20.70 39.66
C VAL A 189 -5.49 20.91 39.52
N ILE A 190 -6.04 20.56 38.36
CA ILE A 190 -7.47 20.66 38.04
C ILE A 190 -8.20 19.38 38.41
N ARG A 191 -7.58 18.24 38.09
CA ARG A 191 -8.12 16.90 38.34
C ARG A 191 -7.05 16.06 39.02
N ASN A 192 -7.37 15.60 40.22
CA ASN A 192 -6.55 14.64 40.95
C ASN A 192 -7.38 13.37 41.20
N SER A 193 -7.36 12.44 40.24
CA SER A 193 -8.21 11.24 40.28
C SER A 193 -7.42 9.95 40.48
N ALA A 194 -6.25 10.01 41.14
CA ALA A 194 -5.31 8.89 41.23
C ALA A 194 -5.01 8.28 39.84
N GLY A 195 -4.79 9.16 38.85
CA GLY A 195 -4.38 8.77 37.50
C GLY A 195 -3.03 8.06 37.51
N CYS A 196 -2.72 7.31 36.46
CA CYS A 196 -1.43 6.63 36.29
C CYS A 196 -0.35 7.57 35.72
N ALA A 197 -0.73 8.80 35.36
CA ALA A 197 0.17 9.80 34.82
C ALA A 197 -0.40 11.21 34.95
N ASN A 198 0.49 12.19 34.85
CA ASN A 198 0.22 13.61 34.95
C ASN A 198 0.35 14.27 33.58
N VAL A 199 -0.66 15.04 33.19
CA VAL A 199 -0.64 15.93 32.03
C VAL A 199 -0.71 17.36 32.55
N GLU A 200 0.30 18.16 32.23
CA GLU A 200 0.32 19.58 32.52
C GLU A 200 0.23 20.39 31.23
N PHE A 201 -0.72 21.33 31.19
CA PHE A 201 -0.82 22.31 30.11
C PHE A 201 -0.26 23.65 30.57
N ILE A 202 0.59 24.24 29.74
CA ILE A 202 1.29 25.49 30.01
C ILE A 202 1.07 26.40 28.81
N ILE A 203 0.61 27.62 29.05
CA ILE A 203 0.54 28.70 28.07
C ILE A 203 1.78 29.57 28.27
N SER A 204 2.86 29.23 27.58
CA SER A 204 4.10 29.99 27.68
C SER A 204 3.99 31.28 26.86
N ASN A 205 4.33 32.40 27.47
CA ASN A 205 4.44 33.69 26.79
C ASN A 205 5.85 34.23 27.01
N SER A 206 6.46 34.78 25.96
CA SER A 206 7.77 35.46 26.03
C SER A 206 7.65 36.84 26.71
N GLY A 207 7.18 36.85 27.95
CA GLY A 207 7.11 38.07 28.76
C GLY A 207 6.08 38.04 29.87
N ALA A 208 4.91 37.43 29.66
CA ALA A 208 3.82 37.48 30.64
C ALA A 208 3.78 36.24 31.54
N GLN A 209 3.90 36.43 32.86
CA GLN A 209 3.63 35.37 33.85
C GLN A 209 2.17 35.44 34.31
N THR A 210 1.56 34.28 34.52
CA THR A 210 0.25 34.14 35.17
C THR A 210 0.41 34.49 36.66
N ASP A 211 -0.53 35.27 37.22
CA ASP A 211 -0.54 35.56 38.66
C ASP A 211 -1.28 34.41 39.38
N PRO A 212 -0.58 33.55 40.14
CA PRO A 212 -1.21 32.41 40.79
C PRO A 212 -2.25 32.82 41.84
N ASN A 213 -2.19 34.06 42.37
CA ASN A 213 -3.18 34.56 43.31
C ASN A 213 -4.50 34.99 42.64
N ARG A 214 -4.51 35.09 41.31
CA ARG A 214 -5.68 35.45 40.50
C ARG A 214 -6.08 34.31 39.58
N PHE A 215 -5.92 33.08 40.05
CA PHE A 215 -6.38 31.87 39.40
C PHE A 215 -7.69 31.40 40.04
N PHE A 216 -8.78 31.46 39.29
CA PHE A 216 -10.09 31.00 39.74
C PHE A 216 -10.52 29.82 38.88
N MET A 217 -10.77 28.68 39.53
CA MET A 217 -11.25 27.48 38.87
C MET A 217 -12.65 27.15 39.37
N THR A 218 -13.56 26.88 38.45
CA THR A 218 -14.92 26.41 38.72
C THR A 218 -15.13 25.08 38.01
N GLU A 219 -15.39 24.02 38.76
CA GLU A 219 -15.80 22.74 38.20
C GLU A 219 -17.26 22.86 37.70
N ARG A 220 -17.46 22.68 36.39
CA ARG A 220 -18.80 22.68 35.77
C ARG A 220 -19.40 21.28 35.77
N SER A 221 -18.56 20.26 35.65
CA SER A 221 -18.89 18.84 35.71
C SER A 221 -17.63 18.02 36.03
N PRO A 222 -17.72 16.72 36.36
CA PRO A 222 -16.56 15.90 36.72
C PRO A 222 -15.42 15.85 35.69
N ASN A 223 -15.71 16.22 34.45
CA ASN A 223 -14.80 16.19 33.32
C ASN A 223 -14.67 17.56 32.64
N ARG A 224 -15.14 18.65 33.28
CA ARG A 224 -15.16 19.99 32.69
C ARG A 224 -14.92 21.09 33.72
N TRP A 225 -13.99 21.98 33.41
CA TRP A 225 -13.58 23.07 34.28
C TRP A 225 -13.51 24.39 33.53
N SER A 226 -14.00 25.45 34.17
CA SER A 226 -13.83 26.83 33.76
C SER A 226 -12.70 27.45 34.58
N ILE A 227 -11.75 28.08 33.92
CA ILE A 227 -10.58 28.70 34.55
C ILE A 227 -10.53 30.16 34.13
N VAL A 228 -10.24 31.01 35.10
CA VAL A 228 -9.99 32.44 34.92
C VAL A 228 -8.64 32.73 35.52
N MET A 229 -7.74 33.31 34.74
CA MET A 229 -6.43 33.68 35.23
C MET A 229 -6.10 35.10 34.79
N ALA A 230 -5.53 35.89 35.70
CA ALA A 230 -5.01 37.21 35.33
C ALA A 230 -3.53 37.13 34.97
N SER A 231 -3.14 37.88 33.95
CA SER A 231 -1.74 38.16 33.70
C SER A 231 -1.20 39.13 34.76
N SER A 232 0.01 38.87 35.24
CA SER A 232 0.76 39.75 36.13
C SER A 232 1.20 41.06 35.45
N GLN A 233 1.15 41.13 34.12
CA GLN A 233 1.55 42.33 33.36
C GLN A 233 0.37 43.24 33.03
N SER A 234 0.64 44.54 32.93
CA SER A 234 -0.33 45.59 32.56
C SER A 234 -0.58 45.69 31.05
N LYS A 235 0.29 45.09 30.23
CA LYS A 235 0.09 44.96 28.78
C LYS A 235 -0.78 43.72 28.53
N GLY A 236 -1.80 43.86 27.69
CA GLY A 236 -2.79 42.81 27.41
C GLY A 236 -2.16 41.46 27.06
N TYR A 237 -2.90 40.38 27.34
CA TYR A 237 -2.44 39.02 27.09
C TYR A 237 -2.82 38.60 25.65
N SER A 238 -1.92 38.86 24.71
CA SER A 238 -2.03 38.41 23.31
C SER A 238 -1.95 36.88 23.28
N MET A 239 -3.05 36.24 22.88
CA MET A 239 -3.02 34.78 22.71
C MET A 239 -2.13 34.43 21.52
N PHE A 240 -2.00 35.26 20.49
CA PHE A 240 -1.10 34.95 19.36
C PHE A 240 0.38 34.94 19.70
N ASP A 241 0.80 35.59 20.77
CA ASP A 241 2.19 35.62 21.20
C ASP A 241 2.49 34.55 22.28
N THR A 242 1.53 33.67 22.53
CA THR A 242 1.67 32.53 23.43
C THR A 242 1.90 31.25 22.65
N THR A 243 2.59 30.30 23.29
CA THR A 243 2.74 28.92 22.84
C THR A 243 2.01 28.02 23.82
N LEU A 244 1.04 27.24 23.34
CA LEU A 244 0.44 26.16 24.11
C LEU A 244 1.38 24.95 24.12
N LYS A 245 1.74 24.49 25.32
CA LYS A 245 2.54 23.31 25.59
C LYS A 245 1.74 22.32 26.42
N ALA A 246 1.89 21.03 26.12
CA ALA A 246 1.47 19.95 26.99
C ALA A 246 2.69 19.12 27.38
N GLN A 247 2.88 18.92 28.68
CA GLN A 247 3.93 18.11 29.27
C GLN A 247 3.33 16.90 29.94
N PHE A 248 3.88 15.73 29.64
CA PHE A 248 3.41 14.46 30.16
C PHE A 248 4.48 13.78 31.00
N THR A 249 4.07 13.29 32.18
CA THR A 249 4.95 12.60 33.13
C THR A 249 4.25 11.36 33.69
N LEU A 250 4.88 10.19 33.57
CA LEU A 250 4.38 8.94 34.16
C LEU A 250 4.62 8.93 35.67
N GLU A 251 3.56 8.67 36.45
CA GLU A 251 3.64 8.70 37.92
C GLU A 251 4.33 7.42 38.45
N GLY A 252 5.27 7.58 39.39
CA GLY A 252 5.87 6.47 40.15
C GLY A 252 6.80 5.51 39.37
N ARG A 253 7.08 5.75 38.08
CA ARG A 253 7.93 4.86 37.26
C ARG A 253 9.31 5.43 36.90
N TYR A 254 9.51 6.74 37.02
CA TYR A 254 10.78 7.39 36.67
C TYR A 254 11.29 8.25 37.84
N SER A 255 12.61 8.17 38.08
CA SER A 255 13.32 8.86 39.15
C SER A 255 13.24 10.38 39.02
N ALA A 256 13.23 11.07 40.16
CA ALA A 256 13.10 12.51 40.36
C ALA A 256 14.26 13.39 39.82
N ASP A 257 15.11 12.87 38.92
CA ASP A 257 16.00 13.72 38.12
C ASP A 257 15.15 14.39 37.03
N ALA A 258 14.54 15.49 37.48
CA ALA A 258 13.56 16.32 36.81
C ALA A 258 14.09 16.93 35.51
N ASP A 259 13.50 16.49 34.39
CA ASP A 259 13.31 17.21 33.11
C ASP A 259 12.79 16.26 32.00
N MET A 260 12.71 14.95 32.25
CA MET A 260 12.39 13.93 31.25
C MET A 260 10.88 13.68 31.03
N GLY A 261 10.09 14.75 30.88
CA GLY A 261 8.68 14.65 30.46
C GLY A 261 8.54 14.53 28.94
N CYS A 262 7.56 13.77 28.45
CA CYS A 262 7.22 13.81 27.02
C CYS A 262 6.47 15.12 26.75
N THR A 263 7.05 15.98 25.93
CA THR A 263 6.50 17.32 25.68
C THR A 263 6.03 17.46 24.25
N ILE A 264 4.89 18.11 24.07
CA ILE A 264 4.40 18.55 22.77
C ILE A 264 4.07 20.03 22.85
N GLU A 265 4.52 20.78 21.85
CA GLU A 265 4.30 22.21 21.75
C GLU A 265 3.62 22.50 20.43
N GLU A 266 2.78 23.53 20.39
CA GLU A 266 2.17 23.93 19.14
C GLU A 266 3.23 24.48 18.19
N ASN A 267 3.18 24.06 16.92
CA ASN A 267 4.05 24.63 15.89
C ASN A 267 3.38 25.87 15.29
N TYR A 268 3.16 26.90 16.11
CA TYR A 268 2.65 28.17 15.64
C TYR A 268 3.82 29.11 15.34
N ARG A 269 4.03 29.42 14.06
CA ARG A 269 4.78 30.60 13.66
C ARG A 269 3.76 31.68 13.33
N ARG A 270 3.96 32.89 13.87
CA ARG A 270 3.15 34.10 13.62
C ARG A 270 3.18 34.49 12.13
N ARG A 271 2.59 33.67 11.27
CA ARG A 271 2.19 34.04 9.92
C ARG A 271 0.85 34.73 10.11
N ARG A 272 0.87 36.06 10.27
CA ARG A 272 -0.34 36.88 10.12
C ARG A 272 -0.83 36.68 8.69
N ALA A 273 -1.58 35.62 8.43
CA ALA A 273 -2.42 35.58 7.26
C ALA A 273 -3.50 36.61 7.55
N LYS A 274 -3.39 37.77 6.91
CA LYS A 274 -4.46 38.75 6.88
C LYS A 274 -5.70 38.03 6.35
N ASP A 275 -6.69 37.89 7.22
CA ASP A 275 -8.07 37.49 6.94
C ASP A 275 -8.23 36.23 6.07
N ILE A 276 -8.15 35.04 6.67
CA ILE A 276 -8.48 33.77 5.98
C ILE A 276 -10.01 33.57 5.84
N ILE A 277 -10.84 34.58 6.19
CA ILE A 277 -12.32 34.62 6.18
C ILE A 277 -12.91 34.48 7.61
N ASN A 278 -13.90 35.32 7.92
CA ASN A 278 -14.72 35.26 9.14
C ASN A 278 -13.97 35.24 10.48
N GLY A 279 -12.79 35.86 10.57
CA GLY A 279 -12.04 35.99 11.84
C GLY A 279 -11.11 34.83 12.17
N VAL A 280 -11.07 33.75 11.36
CA VAL A 280 -9.99 32.76 11.46
C VAL A 280 -8.73 33.30 10.82
N THR A 281 -7.65 33.23 11.59
CA THR A 281 -6.37 33.83 11.22
C THR A 281 -5.33 32.79 10.80
N VAL A 282 -5.56 31.51 11.10
CA VAL A 282 -4.61 30.42 10.82
C VAL A 282 -5.37 29.12 10.50
N PHE A 283 -4.88 28.36 9.53
CA PHE A 283 -5.35 26.99 9.32
C PHE A 283 -5.05 26.12 10.56
N PRO A 284 -5.91 25.14 10.90
CA PRO A 284 -5.60 24.18 11.95
C PRO A 284 -4.30 23.44 11.65
N ILE A 285 -3.53 23.15 12.71
CA ILE A 285 -2.29 22.38 12.62
C ILE A 285 -2.32 21.29 13.70
N THR A 286 -2.09 20.04 13.31
CA THR A 286 -1.79 18.95 14.26
C THR A 286 -0.29 18.79 14.39
N ALA A 287 0.28 19.05 15.56
CA ALA A 287 1.59 18.54 15.92
C ALA A 287 1.43 17.13 16.47
N THR A 288 2.39 16.25 16.24
CA THR A 288 2.47 14.96 16.91
C THR A 288 3.90 14.65 17.28
N THR A 289 4.07 14.04 18.45
CA THR A 289 5.35 13.54 18.91
C THR A 289 5.19 12.14 19.48
N LYS A 290 6.28 11.41 19.54
CA LYS A 290 6.33 10.10 20.18
C LYS A 290 7.57 10.00 21.03
N CYS A 291 7.37 9.71 22.32
CA CYS A 291 8.45 9.44 23.25
C CYS A 291 8.57 7.95 23.51
N LEU A 292 9.81 7.47 23.53
CA LEU A 292 10.16 6.09 23.88
C LEU A 292 10.88 6.11 25.22
N TYR A 293 10.52 5.17 26.08
CA TYR A 293 11.15 4.95 27.37
C TYR A 293 11.87 3.61 27.40
N ASP A 294 12.98 3.55 28.13
CA ASP A 294 13.78 2.38 28.45
C ASP A 294 12.99 1.24 29.10
N THR A 295 11.88 1.55 29.79
CA THR A 295 10.94 0.56 30.34
C THR A 295 10.16 -0.20 29.25
N GLY A 296 10.23 0.22 27.99
CA GLY A 296 9.40 -0.28 26.90
C GLY A 296 8.05 0.43 26.75
N ASP A 297 7.78 1.44 27.59
CA ASP A 297 6.60 2.30 27.47
C ASP A 297 6.76 3.28 26.30
N ILE A 298 5.71 3.46 25.51
CA ILE A 298 5.66 4.37 24.37
C ILE A 298 4.53 5.37 24.59
N ILE A 299 4.80 6.64 24.28
CA ILE A 299 3.84 7.72 24.47
C ILE A 299 3.69 8.51 23.17
N PRO A 300 2.71 8.13 22.32
CA PRO A 300 2.29 9.00 21.24
C PRO A 300 1.42 10.14 21.78
N LEU A 301 1.78 11.36 21.41
CA LEU A 301 1.05 12.59 21.66
C LEU A 301 0.66 13.19 20.33
N ALA A 302 -0.58 13.66 20.21
CA ALA A 302 -1.02 14.51 19.12
C ALA A 302 -1.76 15.71 19.69
N MET A 303 -1.47 16.90 19.18
CA MET A 303 -2.09 18.14 19.60
C MET A 303 -2.47 18.95 18.37
N THR A 304 -3.77 19.20 18.20
CA THR A 304 -4.31 20.02 17.12
C THR A 304 -4.71 21.36 17.66
N THR A 305 -4.12 22.43 17.14
CA THR A 305 -4.45 23.79 17.54
C THR A 305 -5.09 24.58 16.39
N MET A 306 -6.05 25.42 16.75
CA MET A 306 -6.71 26.37 15.86
C MET A 306 -6.81 27.71 16.57
N ARG A 307 -6.33 28.77 15.92
CA ARG A 307 -6.32 30.13 16.46
C ARG A 307 -7.25 31.02 15.67
N TYR A 308 -8.06 31.81 16.37
CA TYR A 308 -9.07 32.66 15.75
C TYR A 308 -9.31 33.93 16.57
N THR A 309 -9.85 34.95 15.90
CA THR A 309 -10.20 36.25 16.47
C THR A 309 -11.65 36.58 16.23
N PHE A 310 -12.24 37.33 17.14
CA PHE A 310 -13.53 37.96 16.91
C PHE A 310 -13.58 39.34 17.57
N ASN A 311 -14.40 40.21 17.00
CA ASN A 311 -14.60 41.56 17.51
C ASN A 311 -15.71 41.56 18.56
N SER A 312 -15.46 42.18 19.71
CA SER A 312 -16.35 42.19 20.88
C SER A 312 -17.73 42.86 20.68
N THR A 313 -17.94 43.50 19.52
CA THR A 313 -19.21 44.15 19.15
C THR A 313 -20.11 43.27 18.28
N VAL A 314 -19.56 42.24 17.62
CA VAL A 314 -20.32 41.34 16.75
C VAL A 314 -19.78 39.92 16.92
N TYR A 315 -20.26 39.19 17.93
CA TYR A 315 -20.21 37.73 17.90
C TYR A 315 -21.07 37.25 16.72
N LYS A 316 -20.48 37.09 15.54
CA LYS A 316 -21.21 36.58 14.37
C LYS A 316 -21.57 35.12 14.65
N SER A 317 -22.84 34.85 14.90
CA SER A 317 -23.39 33.49 15.04
C SER A 317 -22.97 32.59 13.87
N GLU A 318 -22.84 33.17 12.68
CA GLU A 318 -22.36 32.50 11.47
C GLU A 318 -20.98 31.87 11.62
N MET A 319 -20.02 32.49 12.33
CA MET A 319 -18.70 31.89 12.59
C MET A 319 -18.83 30.70 13.54
N ILE A 320 -19.62 30.86 14.60
CA ILE A 320 -19.83 29.84 15.62
C ILE A 320 -20.54 28.63 15.00
N ASP A 321 -21.59 28.84 14.22
CA ASP A 321 -22.33 27.78 13.54
C ASP A 321 -21.50 27.08 12.46
N ALA A 322 -20.49 27.76 11.91
CA ALA A 322 -19.59 27.22 10.90
C ALA A 322 -18.51 26.29 11.51
N PHE A 323 -17.98 26.59 12.71
CA PHE A 323 -16.97 25.74 13.37
C PHE A 323 -17.57 24.73 14.35
N PHE A 324 -18.56 25.17 15.14
CA PHE A 324 -19.20 24.40 16.21
C PHE A 324 -20.51 23.83 15.68
N THR A 325 -20.41 22.77 14.86
CA THR A 325 -21.59 22.18 14.21
C THR A 325 -22.48 21.41 15.19
N ASN A 326 -21.89 20.83 16.24
CA ASN A 326 -22.58 19.97 17.20
C ASN A 326 -22.96 20.69 18.49
N SER A 327 -24.02 20.22 19.16
CA SER A 327 -24.53 20.84 20.40
C SER A 327 -23.49 20.86 21.53
N SER A 328 -22.71 19.80 21.69
CA SER A 328 -21.65 19.70 22.71
C SER A 328 -20.56 20.75 22.58
N ASP A 329 -20.30 21.19 21.35
CA ASP A 329 -19.23 22.13 21.04
C ASP A 329 -19.78 23.56 21.16
N LYS A 330 -21.03 23.76 20.76
CA LYS A 330 -21.78 24.99 21.06
C LYS A 330 -21.87 25.25 22.57
N ASP A 331 -22.00 24.21 23.40
CA ASP A 331 -22.02 24.33 24.87
C ASP A 331 -20.66 24.75 25.46
N LEU A 332 -19.55 24.36 24.82
CA LEU A 332 -18.21 24.81 25.19
C LEU A 332 -18.07 26.31 24.94
N PHE A 333 -18.44 26.72 23.72
CA PHE A 333 -18.43 28.12 23.32
C PHE A 333 -19.40 28.99 24.14
N ALA A 334 -20.59 28.49 24.44
CA ALA A 334 -21.61 29.21 25.20
C ALA A 334 -21.15 29.52 26.63
N ALA A 335 -20.47 28.59 27.30
CA ALA A 335 -19.94 28.84 28.64
C ALA A 335 -18.81 29.88 28.64
N MET A 336 -17.94 29.83 27.63
CA MET A 336 -16.90 30.83 27.42
C MET A 336 -17.51 32.22 27.17
N LYS A 337 -18.53 32.29 26.30
CA LYS A 337 -19.26 33.53 26.02
C LYS A 337 -19.90 34.09 27.29
N ASP A 338 -20.63 33.28 28.04
CA ASP A 338 -21.25 33.66 29.32
C ASP A 338 -20.20 34.17 30.33
N ALA A 339 -19.04 33.52 30.40
CA ALA A 339 -17.96 33.90 31.28
C ALA A 339 -17.32 35.25 30.88
N THR A 340 -17.09 35.44 29.57
CA THR A 340 -16.56 36.70 29.00
C THR A 340 -17.55 37.86 29.15
N GLU A 341 -18.84 37.60 28.95
CA GLU A 341 -19.91 38.60 29.11
C GLU A 341 -20.08 39.00 30.58
N LYS A 342 -20.10 38.06 31.52
CA LYS A 342 -20.22 38.34 32.96
C LYS A 342 -19.06 39.19 33.49
N GLN A 343 -17.86 38.96 33.00
CA GLN A 343 -16.68 39.72 33.40
C GLN A 343 -16.70 41.16 32.86
N ARG A 344 -17.36 41.40 31.72
CA ARG A 344 -17.61 42.76 31.20
C ARG A 344 -18.36 43.65 32.20
N TYR A 345 -19.07 43.03 33.15
CA TYR A 345 -19.87 43.70 34.19
C TYR A 345 -19.24 43.65 35.59
N LEU A 346 -18.06 43.03 35.78
CA LEU A 346 -17.38 43.11 37.07
C LEU A 346 -16.89 44.55 37.28
N PRO A 347 -17.35 45.25 38.33
CA PRO A 347 -16.91 46.61 38.60
C PRO A 347 -15.41 46.57 38.85
N SER A 348 -14.67 47.36 38.08
CA SER A 348 -13.27 47.68 38.39
C SER A 348 -13.25 48.11 39.85
N SER A 349 -12.46 47.45 40.71
CA SER A 349 -12.38 47.80 42.12
C SER A 349 -12.27 49.33 42.27
N PRO A 350 -13.11 49.95 43.13
CA PRO A 350 -13.11 51.40 43.29
C PRO A 350 -11.75 51.82 43.84
N GLY A 351 -10.90 52.39 42.97
CA GLY A 351 -9.53 52.80 43.28
C GLY A 351 -8.50 52.48 42.20
N THR A 352 -8.78 51.54 41.29
CA THR A 352 -7.86 51.17 40.19
C THR A 352 -8.50 51.47 38.84
N GLN A 353 -8.45 52.74 38.43
CA GLN A 353 -9.05 53.23 37.17
C GLN A 353 -8.40 52.70 35.87
N ASN A 354 -7.42 51.81 35.91
CA ASN A 354 -6.74 51.31 34.70
C ASN A 354 -6.42 49.80 34.77
N ILE A 355 -7.38 48.94 35.16
CA ILE A 355 -7.22 47.50 34.88
C ILE A 355 -7.78 47.25 33.49
N THR A 356 -6.97 47.56 32.48
CA THR A 356 -7.19 47.16 31.08
C THR A 356 -7.04 45.64 30.97
N SER A 357 -8.11 44.90 31.26
CA SER A 357 -8.44 43.57 30.72
C SER A 357 -7.26 42.62 30.42
N THR A 358 -6.54 42.17 31.45
CA THR A 358 -5.40 41.23 31.38
C THR A 358 -5.78 39.79 31.74
N GLU A 359 -7.07 39.45 31.76
CA GLU A 359 -7.54 38.12 32.15
C GLU A 359 -7.70 37.21 30.92
N VAL A 360 -7.31 35.94 31.11
CA VAL A 360 -7.44 34.84 30.18
C VAL A 360 -8.49 33.89 30.75
N TRP A 361 -9.40 33.48 29.88
CA TRP A 361 -10.44 32.50 30.19
C TRP A 361 -10.08 31.21 29.50
N ALA A 362 -10.15 30.09 30.22
CA ALA A 362 -9.97 28.77 29.64
C ALA A 362 -11.12 27.84 30.04
N GLU A 363 -11.67 27.12 29.08
CA GLU A 363 -12.56 25.99 29.31
C GLU A 363 -11.79 24.71 28.97
N ILE A 364 -11.70 23.80 29.92
CA ILE A 364 -11.01 22.53 29.76
C ILE A 364 -12.02 21.41 29.90
N ARG A 365 -12.06 20.51 28.92
CA ARG A 365 -12.89 19.29 28.92
C ARG A 365 -11.99 18.08 28.71
N ALA A 366 -12.10 17.08 29.58
CA ALA A 366 -11.32 15.86 29.48
C ALA A 366 -12.23 14.65 29.27
N ASP A 367 -11.98 13.88 28.22
CA ASP A 367 -12.71 12.67 27.87
C ASP A 367 -11.73 11.53 27.59
N ASN A 368 -11.56 10.65 28.58
CA ASN A 368 -10.61 9.54 28.58
C ASN A 368 -9.18 9.98 28.23
N THR A 369 -8.75 9.72 26.99
CA THR A 369 -7.41 10.00 26.44
C THR A 369 -7.35 11.31 25.67
N THR A 370 -8.47 12.01 25.53
CA THR A 370 -8.58 13.28 24.81
C THR A 370 -8.85 14.44 25.77
N ILE A 371 -8.13 15.53 25.60
CA ILE A 371 -8.29 16.75 26.41
C ILE A 371 -8.48 17.92 25.45
N GLU A 372 -9.55 18.66 25.65
CA GLU A 372 -9.92 19.82 24.86
C GLU A 372 -9.74 21.08 25.70
N ILE A 373 -9.12 22.09 25.12
CA ILE A 373 -8.86 23.38 25.77
C ILE A 373 -9.33 24.47 24.82
N LEU A 374 -10.21 25.33 25.31
CA LEU A 374 -10.57 26.57 24.65
C LEU A 374 -10.14 27.74 25.54
N ALA A 375 -9.10 28.46 25.14
CA ALA A 375 -8.59 29.60 25.89
C ALA A 375 -8.69 30.90 25.09
N CYS A 376 -9.14 31.98 25.73
CA CYS A 376 -9.33 33.29 25.11
C CYS A 376 -8.79 34.41 25.99
N GLY A 377 -8.13 35.37 25.36
CA GLY A 377 -7.62 36.58 25.99
C GLY A 377 -8.08 37.83 25.24
N ASN A 378 -7.89 38.98 25.86
CA ASN A 378 -8.08 40.25 25.17
C ASN A 378 -6.88 40.48 24.24
N GLY A 379 -7.16 40.63 22.95
CA GLY A 379 -6.14 40.98 21.97
C GLY A 379 -5.53 42.34 22.26
N GLU A 380 -4.29 42.52 21.80
CA GLU A 380 -3.66 43.83 21.84
C GLU A 380 -4.49 44.79 20.96
N PRO A 381 -4.87 45.97 21.46
CA PRO A 381 -5.70 46.86 20.67
C PRO A 381 -4.90 47.33 19.44
N GLU A 382 -5.45 47.08 18.25
CA GLU A 382 -4.79 47.40 17.00
C GLU A 382 -4.73 48.92 16.82
N TYR A 383 -3.51 49.45 16.68
CA TYR A 383 -3.31 50.88 16.40
C TYR A 383 -3.59 51.13 14.92
N ASP A 384 -4.82 51.55 14.61
CA ASP A 384 -5.14 52.05 13.27
C ASP A 384 -4.51 53.45 13.14
N GLY A 385 -3.28 53.49 12.61
CA GLY A 385 -2.48 54.70 12.46
C GLY A 385 -3.04 55.73 11.49
N THR A 386 -4.29 55.59 11.03
CA THR A 386 -4.90 56.45 10.02
C THR A 386 -5.84 57.52 10.59
N THR A 387 -6.29 57.42 11.84
CA THR A 387 -7.10 58.46 12.48
C THR A 387 -6.67 58.70 13.92
N GLY A 388 -6.22 59.91 14.22
CA GLY A 388 -5.98 60.34 15.60
C GLY A 388 -7.29 60.34 16.39
N GLY A 389 -7.63 59.22 17.01
CA GLY A 389 -8.83 59.09 17.83
C GLY A 389 -9.30 57.65 18.01
N SER A 390 -9.26 57.18 19.26
CA SER A 390 -9.92 56.01 19.84
C SER A 390 -9.31 54.62 19.58
N TYR A 391 -8.80 54.01 20.66
CA TYR A 391 -8.57 52.57 20.80
C TYR A 391 -9.92 51.86 20.97
N GLU A 392 -10.74 51.73 19.91
CA GLU A 392 -12.14 51.32 20.09
C GLU A 392 -12.51 49.88 19.72
N GLN A 393 -11.60 49.05 19.21
CA GLN A 393 -11.91 47.63 18.98
C GLN A 393 -11.10 46.69 19.87
N LYS A 394 -11.74 46.29 20.98
CA LYS A 394 -11.33 45.09 21.73
C LYS A 394 -11.66 43.86 20.86
N SER A 395 -10.64 43.29 20.23
CA SER A 395 -10.70 41.95 19.68
C SER A 395 -10.42 40.95 20.79
N PHE A 396 -11.11 39.81 20.76
CA PHE A 396 -10.72 38.65 21.55
C PHE A 396 -9.91 37.73 20.65
N GLU A 397 -8.83 37.23 21.20
CA GLU A 397 -7.98 36.23 20.56
C GLU A 397 -8.17 34.92 21.30
N CYS A 398 -8.40 33.84 20.55
CA CYS A 398 -8.70 32.54 21.10
C CYS A 398 -7.85 31.45 20.47
N VAL A 399 -7.55 30.44 21.28
CA VAL A 399 -6.96 29.17 20.87
C VAL A 399 -7.89 28.04 21.29
N TYR A 400 -8.27 27.22 20.33
CA TYR A 400 -8.86 25.91 20.57
C TYR A 400 -7.77 24.86 20.35
N SER A 401 -7.63 23.94 21.30
CA SER A 401 -6.69 22.83 21.23
C SER A 401 -7.39 21.53 21.59
N VAL A 402 -7.09 20.48 20.83
CA VAL A 402 -7.41 19.09 21.20
C VAL A 402 -6.10 18.34 21.31
N THR A 403 -5.87 17.72 22.45
CA THR A 403 -4.72 16.86 22.71
C THR A 403 -5.20 15.44 22.91
N SER A 404 -4.69 14.51 22.10
CA SER A 404 -4.87 13.07 22.29
C SER A 404 -3.56 12.47 22.79
N LEU A 405 -3.65 11.71 23.86
CA LEU A 405 -2.53 11.09 24.54
C LEU A 405 -2.84 9.61 24.75
N LEU A 406 -1.92 8.76 24.35
CA LEU A 406 -1.96 7.34 24.69
C LEU A 406 -0.68 6.99 25.45
N SER A 407 -0.81 6.12 26.44
CA SER A 407 0.34 5.43 27.04
C SER A 407 0.19 3.97 26.69
N ILE A 408 1.15 3.44 25.95
CA ILE A 408 1.05 2.11 25.36
C ILE A 408 2.29 1.28 25.66
N THR A 409 2.09 -0.04 25.68
CA THR A 409 3.17 -1.03 25.70
C THR A 409 3.07 -1.89 24.46
N GLN A 410 4.21 -2.17 23.85
CA GLN A 410 4.30 -2.96 22.61
C GLN A 410 5.51 -3.91 22.71
N PRO A 411 5.43 -5.13 22.17
CA PRO A 411 6.61 -5.98 22.05
C PRO A 411 7.67 -5.29 21.18
N ILE A 412 8.90 -5.25 21.70
CA ILE A 412 10.06 -4.69 20.99
C ILE A 412 10.54 -5.71 19.95
N ASN A 413 10.75 -5.26 18.71
CA ASN A 413 11.36 -6.08 17.67
C ASN A 413 12.84 -6.36 18.02
N ALA A 414 13.31 -7.59 17.83
CA ALA A 414 14.69 -8.00 18.13
C ALA A 414 15.76 -7.12 17.45
N ASP A 415 15.50 -6.64 16.23
CA ASP A 415 16.41 -5.72 15.54
C ASP A 415 16.47 -4.35 16.24
N THR A 416 15.32 -3.85 16.67
CA THR A 416 15.21 -2.61 17.44
C THR A 416 15.84 -2.76 18.82
N THR A 417 15.67 -3.91 19.49
CA THR A 417 16.28 -4.21 20.80
C THR A 417 17.80 -4.16 20.73
N ARG A 418 18.43 -4.80 19.73
CA ARG A 418 19.88 -4.76 19.56
C ARG A 418 20.39 -3.33 19.38
N TYR A 419 19.70 -2.54 18.56
CA TYR A 419 20.05 -1.15 18.35
C TYR A 419 19.90 -0.29 19.62
N LEU A 420 18.82 -0.50 20.38
CA LEU A 420 18.55 0.17 21.66
C LEU A 420 19.63 -0.15 22.70
N GLU A 421 20.05 -1.42 22.78
CA GLU A 421 21.09 -1.90 23.70
C GLU A 421 22.47 -1.30 23.37
N ASP A 422 22.83 -1.26 22.09
CA ASP A 422 24.13 -0.78 21.63
C ASP A 422 24.29 0.75 21.78
N ASN A 423 23.22 1.52 21.57
CA ASN A 423 23.28 2.99 21.53
C ASN A 423 22.80 3.68 22.82
N LYS A 424 22.29 2.93 23.81
CA LYS A 424 21.74 3.46 25.07
C LYS A 424 20.88 4.70 24.82
N LEU A 425 19.87 4.56 23.97
CA LEU A 425 18.95 5.64 23.63
C LEU A 425 18.51 6.33 24.94
N ARG A 426 18.94 7.58 25.12
CA ARG A 426 18.49 8.36 26.26
C ARG A 426 17.02 8.65 26.01
N ASN A 427 16.18 8.22 26.95
CA ASN A 427 14.79 8.60 27.08
C ASN A 427 14.63 10.07 26.70
N THR A 428 13.61 10.39 25.91
CA THR A 428 12.95 11.71 25.72
C THR A 428 13.11 12.48 24.41
N GLU A 429 13.88 12.04 23.42
CA GLU A 429 13.90 12.79 22.16
C GLU A 429 12.66 12.44 21.31
N GLY A 430 11.62 13.26 21.44
CA GLY A 430 10.34 13.10 20.74
C GLY A 430 10.49 13.15 19.22
N THR A 431 9.78 12.27 18.51
CA THR A 431 9.72 12.32 17.04
C THR A 431 8.66 13.33 16.58
N TYR A 432 9.04 14.57 16.28
CA TYR A 432 8.10 15.63 15.92
C TYR A 432 7.69 15.61 14.44
N MET A 433 6.38 15.52 14.19
CA MET A 433 5.74 15.68 12.86
C MET A 433 4.65 16.75 12.96
N THR A 434 4.43 17.50 11.88
CA THR A 434 3.29 18.42 11.80
C THR A 434 2.40 18.14 10.61
N LEU A 435 1.11 18.33 10.78
CA LEU A 435 0.09 18.14 9.77
C LEU A 435 -0.70 19.45 9.61
N GLU A 436 -0.63 20.04 8.43
CA GLU A 436 -1.32 21.28 8.07
C GLU A 436 -2.60 20.95 7.29
N TYR A 437 -3.76 21.37 7.80
CA TYR A 437 -5.03 21.12 7.14
C TYR A 437 -5.30 22.16 6.07
N VAL A 438 -5.56 21.71 4.83
CA VAL A 438 -5.95 22.59 3.74
C VAL A 438 -7.46 22.53 3.57
N MET A 439 -8.10 23.68 3.75
CA MET A 439 -9.54 23.84 3.58
C MET A 439 -9.91 23.94 2.10
N ASP A 440 -11.06 23.37 1.73
CA ASP A 440 -11.61 23.53 0.38
C ASP A 440 -12.14 24.95 0.19
N VAL A 441 -11.75 25.57 -0.93
CA VAL A 441 -12.27 26.86 -1.38
C VAL A 441 -13.42 26.58 -2.35
N GLU A 442 -14.65 26.87 -1.94
CA GLU A 442 -15.83 26.81 -2.80
C GLU A 442 -16.18 28.21 -3.35
N TYR A 443 -17.00 28.26 -4.42
CA TYR A 443 -17.38 29.50 -5.14
C TYR A 443 -18.07 30.57 -4.23
N ARG A 444 -18.46 30.22 -3.00
CA ARG A 444 -19.09 31.10 -2.01
C ARG A 444 -18.29 31.28 -0.71
N GLY A 445 -17.09 30.70 -0.59
CA GLY A 445 -16.26 30.79 0.61
C GLY A 445 -15.43 29.54 0.88
N MET A 446 -14.62 29.54 1.93
CA MET A 446 -13.95 28.34 2.42
C MET A 446 -14.90 27.53 3.31
N THR A 447 -14.95 26.21 3.10
CA THR A 447 -15.62 25.30 4.03
C THR A 447 -14.74 25.09 5.27
N PRO A 448 -15.19 25.51 6.47
CA PRO A 448 -14.42 25.32 7.70
C PRO A 448 -14.27 23.83 8.02
N VAL A 449 -13.16 23.48 8.67
CA VAL A 449 -13.00 22.15 9.26
C VAL A 449 -13.81 22.10 10.56
N SER A 450 -14.73 21.13 10.69
CA SER A 450 -15.49 20.95 11.92
C SER A 450 -14.59 20.53 13.09
N LEU A 451 -14.93 20.95 14.31
CA LEU A 451 -14.17 20.57 15.51
C LEU A 451 -14.20 19.06 15.77
N GLU A 452 -15.33 18.41 15.49
CA GLU A 452 -15.46 16.95 15.58
C GLU A 452 -14.45 16.24 14.66
N LYS A 453 -14.28 16.74 13.43
CA LYS A 453 -13.28 16.20 12.51
C LYS A 453 -11.87 16.40 13.08
N LEU A 454 -11.54 17.59 13.58
CA LEU A 454 -10.23 17.83 14.21
C LEU A 454 -10.00 16.91 15.41
N LYS A 455 -11.02 16.65 16.23
CA LYS A 455 -10.93 15.74 17.39
C LYS A 455 -10.65 14.30 16.93
N ASN A 456 -11.41 13.81 15.96
CA ASN A 456 -11.23 12.46 15.41
C ASN A 456 -9.88 12.30 14.71
N ASP A 457 -9.46 13.30 13.93
CA ASP A 457 -8.16 13.29 13.25
C ASP A 457 -7.02 13.31 14.27
N THR A 458 -7.11 14.11 15.35
CA THR A 458 -6.11 14.14 16.42
C THR A 458 -5.96 12.78 17.10
N ALA A 459 -7.08 12.14 17.44
CA ALA A 459 -7.08 10.79 18.02
C ALA A 459 -6.46 9.77 17.06
N THR A 460 -6.85 9.81 15.78
CA THR A 460 -6.33 8.94 14.73
C THR A 460 -4.81 9.07 14.56
N VAL A 461 -4.27 10.29 14.65
CA VAL A 461 -2.82 10.55 14.58
C VAL A 461 -2.11 9.90 15.76
N ALA A 462 -2.59 10.10 16.98
CA ALA A 462 -2.00 9.49 18.18
C ALA A 462 -2.06 7.95 18.12
N GLU A 463 -3.20 7.39 17.70
CA GLU A 463 -3.36 5.95 17.52
C GLU A 463 -2.42 5.38 16.46
N TYR A 464 -2.30 6.04 15.31
CA TYR A 464 -1.42 5.59 14.23
C TYR A 464 0.06 5.67 14.63
N MET A 465 0.47 6.75 15.31
CA MET A 465 1.81 6.84 15.91
C MET A 465 2.07 5.73 16.94
N GLY A 466 1.04 5.35 17.70
CA GLY A 466 1.07 4.22 18.62
C GLY A 466 1.24 2.87 17.90
N LEU A 467 0.50 2.65 16.80
CA LEU A 467 0.63 1.45 15.97
C LEU A 467 2.02 1.31 15.36
N LEU A 468 2.63 2.42 14.93
CA LEU A 468 4.02 2.40 14.45
C LEU A 468 5.00 2.00 15.56
N GLY A 469 4.75 2.40 16.82
CA GLY A 469 5.48 1.95 18.00
C GLY A 469 7.00 1.92 17.85
N PHE A 470 7.67 0.80 18.13
CA PHE A 470 9.14 0.69 18.00
C PHE A 470 9.65 0.57 16.55
N ASN A 471 8.76 0.41 15.57
CA ASN A 471 9.13 0.35 14.15
C ASN A 471 9.38 1.74 13.55
N PHE A 472 9.24 2.82 14.32
CA PHE A 472 9.39 4.18 13.84
C PHE A 472 9.90 5.09 14.96
N TYR A 473 11.14 5.58 14.91
CA TYR A 473 11.63 6.52 15.92
C TYR A 473 12.81 7.35 15.41
N ALA A 474 12.88 8.59 15.92
CA ALA A 474 13.98 9.51 15.69
C ALA A 474 15.08 9.34 16.73
N GLU A 475 16.34 9.41 16.28
CA GLU A 475 17.52 9.63 17.11
C GLU A 475 18.20 10.91 16.65
N HIS A 476 17.90 12.02 17.34
CA HIS A 476 18.30 13.34 16.85
C HIS A 476 19.79 13.62 17.04
N ARG A 477 20.41 13.02 18.05
CA ARG A 477 21.89 13.10 18.26
C ARG A 477 22.69 12.60 17.07
N LEU A 478 22.25 11.49 16.48
CA LEU A 478 22.88 10.93 15.29
C LEU A 478 22.30 11.53 14.01
N GLY A 479 21.19 12.26 14.10
CA GLY A 479 20.43 12.74 12.95
C GLY A 479 19.94 11.56 12.12
N ILE A 480 19.32 10.56 12.75
CA ILE A 480 18.85 9.34 12.08
C ILE A 480 17.38 9.12 12.41
N LEU A 481 16.61 8.74 11.40
CA LEU A 481 15.27 8.19 11.54
C LEU A 481 15.32 6.69 11.31
N HIS A 482 14.83 5.91 12.26
CA HIS A 482 14.60 4.49 12.10
C HIS A 482 13.16 4.25 11.70
N ILE A 483 12.97 3.50 10.61
CA ILE A 483 11.66 3.09 10.14
C ILE A 483 11.72 1.68 9.54
N SER A 484 10.81 0.82 9.96
CA SER A 484 10.61 -0.50 9.37
C SER A 484 9.46 -0.45 8.36
N HIS A 485 9.71 -0.99 7.17
CA HIS A 485 8.73 -1.10 6.11
C HIS A 485 8.50 -2.57 5.74
N LYS A 486 7.28 -2.89 5.37
CA LYS A 486 6.97 -4.04 4.51
C LYS A 486 7.27 -3.64 3.08
N VAL A 487 8.15 -4.39 2.44
CA VAL A 487 8.55 -4.22 1.05
C VAL A 487 7.85 -5.29 0.23
N TYR A 488 7.00 -4.85 -0.70
CA TYR A 488 6.34 -5.71 -1.66
C TYR A 488 7.04 -5.55 -3.00
N TYR A 489 7.61 -6.63 -3.52
CA TYR A 489 8.15 -6.65 -4.88
C TYR A 489 7.06 -7.01 -5.87
N VAL A 490 6.93 -6.22 -6.93
CA VAL A 490 5.98 -6.52 -8.00
C VAL A 490 6.58 -7.60 -8.90
N GLN A 491 6.10 -8.84 -8.76
CA GLN A 491 6.41 -9.91 -9.69
C GLN A 491 5.56 -9.79 -10.95
N ALA A 492 6.22 -9.73 -12.09
CA ALA A 492 5.56 -9.88 -13.38
C ALA A 492 5.35 -11.37 -13.66
N GLY A 493 4.14 -11.72 -14.08
CA GLY A 493 3.81 -13.10 -14.41
C GLY A 493 2.62 -13.16 -15.35
N ILE A 494 2.00 -14.33 -15.38
CA ILE A 494 0.87 -14.63 -16.24
C ILE A 494 -0.17 -15.37 -15.40
N ASP A 495 -1.40 -14.88 -15.41
CA ASP A 495 -2.53 -15.63 -14.86
C ASP A 495 -3.07 -16.56 -15.96
N VAL A 496 -3.14 -17.86 -15.65
CA VAL A 496 -3.66 -18.90 -16.55
C VAL A 496 -4.74 -19.69 -15.81
N PRO A 497 -5.92 -19.93 -16.41
CA PRO A 497 -6.94 -20.78 -15.80
C PRO A 497 -6.42 -22.18 -15.53
N PHE A 498 -6.64 -22.71 -14.32
CA PHE A 498 -6.13 -24.03 -13.94
C PHE A 498 -6.53 -25.15 -14.89
N TRP A 499 -7.76 -25.13 -15.41
CA TRP A 499 -8.25 -26.13 -16.36
C TRP A 499 -7.41 -26.18 -17.65
N VAL A 500 -6.87 -25.04 -18.12
CA VAL A 500 -6.00 -24.99 -19.30
C VAL A 500 -4.72 -25.75 -19.01
N LEU A 501 -4.11 -25.54 -17.83
CA LEU A 501 -2.91 -26.27 -17.40
C LEU A 501 -3.16 -27.77 -17.29
N VAL A 502 -4.30 -28.18 -16.73
CA VAL A 502 -4.69 -29.60 -16.62
C VAL A 502 -4.85 -30.23 -18.01
N VAL A 503 -5.60 -29.60 -18.91
CA VAL A 503 -5.83 -30.12 -20.27
C VAL A 503 -4.51 -30.27 -21.02
N VAL A 504 -3.65 -29.25 -20.96
CA VAL A 504 -2.33 -29.27 -21.61
C VAL A 504 -1.43 -30.36 -21.00
N GLY A 505 -1.43 -30.50 -19.67
CA GLY A 505 -0.69 -31.54 -18.97
C GLY A 505 -1.13 -32.95 -19.38
N VAL A 506 -2.43 -33.21 -19.40
CA VAL A 506 -3.01 -34.50 -19.83
C VAL A 506 -2.67 -34.81 -21.29
N LEU A 507 -2.85 -33.85 -22.20
CA LEU A 507 -2.51 -34.03 -23.62
C LEU A 507 -1.02 -34.35 -23.81
N THR A 508 -0.15 -33.66 -23.07
CA THR A 508 1.30 -33.89 -23.14
C THR A 508 1.66 -35.27 -22.60
N ALA A 509 1.07 -35.69 -21.48
CA ALA A 509 1.29 -37.01 -20.88
C ALA A 509 0.85 -38.13 -21.83
N ILE A 510 -0.35 -38.05 -22.41
CA ILE A 510 -0.85 -39.02 -23.40
C ILE A 510 0.08 -39.07 -24.61
N SER A 511 0.52 -37.92 -25.09
CA SER A 511 1.43 -37.83 -26.24
C SER A 511 2.77 -38.51 -25.97
N LEU A 512 3.35 -38.29 -24.79
CA LEU A 512 4.58 -38.97 -24.35
C LEU A 512 4.36 -40.48 -24.21
N CYS A 513 3.24 -40.93 -23.65
CA CYS A 513 2.91 -42.35 -23.56
C CYS A 513 2.81 -43.00 -24.94
N ILE A 514 2.14 -42.37 -25.91
CA ILE A 514 2.04 -42.86 -27.29
C ILE A 514 3.43 -42.94 -27.92
N TRP A 515 4.27 -41.92 -27.73
CA TRP A 515 5.62 -41.90 -28.27
C TRP A 515 6.49 -43.01 -27.68
N GLN A 516 6.49 -43.19 -26.35
CA GLN A 516 7.26 -44.25 -25.69
C GLN A 516 6.75 -45.65 -26.03
N MET A 517 5.43 -45.85 -26.05
CA MET A 517 4.85 -47.11 -26.52
C MET A 517 5.26 -47.41 -27.95
N THR A 518 5.33 -46.40 -28.82
CA THR A 518 5.81 -46.59 -30.19
C THR A 518 7.27 -47.04 -30.21
N ASN A 519 8.16 -46.42 -29.42
CA ASN A 519 9.56 -46.85 -29.36
C ASN A 519 9.69 -48.31 -28.88
N LEU A 520 8.93 -48.70 -27.86
CA LEU A 520 8.93 -50.06 -27.32
C LEU A 520 8.30 -51.08 -28.28
N MET A 521 7.16 -50.75 -28.88
CA MET A 521 6.42 -51.66 -29.76
C MET A 521 7.04 -51.78 -31.14
N VAL A 522 7.65 -50.73 -31.68
CA VAL A 522 8.08 -50.69 -33.08
C VAL A 522 9.47 -51.30 -33.26
N GLY A 523 10.38 -51.14 -32.31
CA GLY A 523 11.77 -51.62 -32.41
C GLY A 523 12.57 -50.96 -33.54
N SER A 524 13.90 -50.97 -33.40
CA SER A 524 14.87 -50.61 -34.45
C SER A 524 14.53 -51.27 -35.81
N PRO A 525 14.76 -50.59 -36.94
CA PRO A 525 13.76 -50.13 -37.91
C PRO A 525 12.83 -51.21 -38.49
N HIS A 526 11.63 -50.78 -38.89
CA HIS A 526 10.67 -51.55 -39.70
C HIS A 526 11.30 -52.13 -40.98
N ASN A 527 11.83 -53.36 -40.86
CA ASN A 527 12.51 -54.12 -41.91
C ASN A 527 11.56 -54.92 -42.83
N SER A 528 10.24 -54.87 -42.64
CA SER A 528 9.30 -55.74 -43.37
C SER A 528 8.67 -55.13 -44.62
N SER A 529 8.95 -53.85 -44.95
CA SER A 529 8.45 -53.27 -46.19
C SER A 529 9.33 -53.72 -47.36
N THR A 530 8.73 -54.09 -48.49
CA THR A 530 9.47 -54.44 -49.71
C THR A 530 10.48 -53.34 -50.08
N TYR A 531 10.10 -52.07 -49.85
CA TYR A 531 10.96 -50.91 -50.01
C TYR A 531 12.18 -50.91 -49.08
N SER A 532 12.02 -51.23 -47.78
CA SER A 532 13.18 -51.30 -46.86
C SER A 532 14.09 -52.46 -47.24
N ILE A 533 13.53 -53.60 -47.64
CA ILE A 533 14.34 -54.76 -48.10
C ILE A 533 15.14 -54.38 -49.36
N ILE A 534 14.49 -53.76 -50.35
CA ILE A 534 15.15 -53.27 -51.57
C ILE A 534 16.23 -52.25 -51.23
N ARG A 535 15.94 -51.33 -50.31
CA ARG A 535 16.90 -50.33 -49.84
C ARG A 535 18.11 -50.94 -49.16
N THR A 536 17.93 -51.84 -48.19
CA THR A 536 19.05 -52.47 -47.49
C THR A 536 19.90 -53.28 -48.47
N ARG A 537 19.29 -53.87 -49.50
CA ARG A 537 20.00 -54.57 -50.58
C ARG A 537 20.77 -53.61 -51.51
N LEU A 538 20.25 -52.42 -51.77
CA LEU A 538 20.91 -51.36 -52.55
C LEU A 538 22.05 -50.70 -51.77
N GLU A 539 21.85 -50.40 -50.47
CA GLU A 539 22.89 -49.87 -49.58
C GLU A 539 24.05 -50.86 -49.44
N ALA A 540 23.77 -52.16 -49.37
CA ALA A 540 24.81 -53.18 -49.34
C ALA A 540 25.59 -53.34 -50.65
N ARG A 541 25.14 -52.72 -51.75
CA ARG A 541 25.76 -52.81 -53.09
C ARG A 541 26.36 -51.51 -53.60
N SER A 542 26.14 -50.39 -52.90
CA SER A 542 26.49 -49.06 -53.34
C SER A 542 27.41 -48.39 -52.32
N ASP A 543 28.54 -47.84 -52.78
CA ASP A 543 29.43 -47.02 -51.94
C ASP A 543 28.84 -45.62 -51.64
N THR A 544 27.65 -45.32 -52.16
CA THR A 544 26.94 -44.05 -51.93
C THR A 544 25.70 -44.25 -51.08
N PRO A 545 25.42 -43.34 -50.12
CA PRO A 545 24.24 -43.44 -49.27
C PRO A 545 22.97 -43.38 -50.11
N VAL A 546 22.20 -44.46 -50.09
CA VAL A 546 20.98 -44.59 -50.89
C VAL A 546 19.92 -43.63 -50.36
N PRO A 547 19.28 -42.80 -51.22
CA PRO A 547 18.34 -41.79 -50.78
C PRO A 547 17.11 -42.43 -50.09
N ASN A 548 16.60 -41.73 -49.06
CA ASN A 548 15.41 -42.18 -48.30
C ASN A 548 14.15 -42.30 -49.17
N LEU A 549 14.10 -41.61 -50.32
CA LEU A 549 13.10 -41.74 -51.38
C LEU A 549 13.80 -42.15 -52.69
N MET A 550 13.41 -43.30 -53.24
CA MET A 550 13.91 -43.80 -54.53
C MET A 550 12.90 -43.53 -55.64
N ARG A 551 13.38 -43.09 -56.80
CA ARG A 551 12.57 -43.02 -58.03
C ARG A 551 12.23 -44.43 -58.49
N PHE A 552 10.94 -44.69 -58.73
CA PHE A 552 10.49 -45.96 -59.30
C PHE A 552 9.94 -45.76 -60.72
N SER A 553 10.30 -46.68 -61.61
CA SER A 553 9.66 -46.85 -62.93
C SER A 553 8.89 -48.16 -62.93
N LEU A 554 7.71 -48.20 -63.55
CA LEU A 554 6.84 -49.38 -63.56
C LEU A 554 7.09 -50.31 -64.75
N GLN A 555 7.75 -49.84 -65.82
CA GLN A 555 8.00 -50.61 -67.04
C GLN A 555 9.40 -50.30 -67.62
N PRO A 556 10.41 -51.14 -67.37
CA PRO A 556 10.40 -52.26 -66.41
C PRO A 556 10.38 -51.76 -64.96
N LEU A 557 10.02 -52.63 -64.01
CA LEU A 557 10.03 -52.29 -62.59
C LEU A 557 11.47 -52.01 -62.14
N MET A 558 11.82 -50.72 -62.00
CA MET A 558 13.15 -50.25 -61.61
C MET A 558 13.06 -49.34 -60.39
N PHE A 559 14.06 -49.40 -59.51
CA PHE A 559 14.30 -48.41 -58.47
C PHE A 559 15.71 -47.84 -58.64
N GLU A 560 15.84 -46.51 -58.80
CA GLU A 560 17.13 -45.83 -59.06
C GLU A 560 17.96 -46.58 -60.14
N ASP A 561 17.32 -46.84 -61.28
CA ASP A 561 17.90 -47.54 -62.45
C ASP A 561 18.32 -49.01 -62.23
N VAL A 562 18.01 -49.58 -61.05
CA VAL A 562 18.21 -51.01 -60.76
C VAL A 562 16.93 -51.80 -61.07
N LYS A 563 16.99 -52.65 -62.10
CA LYS A 563 15.90 -53.56 -62.50
C LYS A 563 15.63 -54.61 -61.40
N LEU A 564 14.37 -54.72 -60.97
CA LEU A 564 13.95 -55.70 -59.96
C LEU A 564 13.48 -57.04 -60.54
N LEU A 565 13.12 -57.08 -61.83
CA LEU A 565 12.68 -58.29 -62.53
C LEU A 565 13.58 -58.51 -63.77
N PRO A 566 14.10 -59.73 -64.00
CA PRO A 566 14.81 -60.07 -65.24
C PRO A 566 13.85 -60.06 -66.44
N ASP A 567 14.35 -59.71 -67.63
CA ASP A 567 13.57 -59.48 -68.87
C ASP A 567 12.93 -60.76 -69.48
N GLN A 568 12.70 -61.83 -68.72
CA GLN A 568 12.02 -63.02 -69.24
C GLN A 568 10.49 -62.95 -69.03
N PRO A 569 9.69 -63.24 -70.08
CA PRO A 569 8.25 -63.42 -69.90
C PRO A 569 8.02 -64.62 -68.98
N MET A 570 7.22 -64.42 -67.92
CA MET A 570 6.75 -65.53 -67.07
C MET A 570 5.97 -66.50 -67.95
N ALA A 571 6.58 -67.64 -68.28
CA ALA A 571 5.85 -68.80 -68.75
C ALA A 571 4.97 -69.27 -67.58
N PHE A 572 3.65 -69.11 -67.71
CA PHE A 572 2.70 -69.75 -66.82
C PHE A 572 2.85 -71.27 -66.97
N PRO A 573 3.05 -72.04 -65.89
CA PRO A 573 2.92 -73.49 -65.94
C PRO A 573 1.47 -73.84 -66.30
N GLU A 574 1.29 -74.68 -67.31
CA GLU A 574 0.00 -75.08 -67.88
C GLU A 574 -0.85 -76.02 -66.98
N ASP A 575 -0.63 -76.03 -65.66
CA ASP A 575 -1.32 -76.93 -64.73
C ASP A 575 -2.13 -76.19 -63.65
N ILE A 576 -2.99 -75.25 -64.06
CA ILE A 576 -4.23 -74.93 -63.32
C ILE A 576 -5.31 -74.58 -64.37
N LYS A 577 -5.86 -75.60 -65.01
CA LYS A 577 -7.23 -75.54 -65.56
C LYS A 577 -8.18 -76.02 -64.47
N SER A 578 -9.23 -75.24 -64.22
CA SER A 578 -10.30 -75.40 -63.22
C SER A 578 -10.01 -74.89 -61.81
N PHE A 579 -10.29 -73.61 -61.55
CA PHE A 579 -11.42 -73.14 -60.72
C PHE A 579 -11.67 -71.65 -60.92
#